data_AF-A0A3P7EG35-F1
#
_entry.id   AF-A0A3P7EG35-F1
#
_cell.length_a   1.000
_cell.length_b   1.000
_cell.length_c   1.000
_cell.angle_alpha   90.00
_cell.angle_beta   90.00
_cell.angle_gamma   90.00
#
_symmetry.space_group_name_H-M   'P 1'
#
loop_
_entity.id
_entity.type
_entity.pdbx_description
1 polymer ?
#
loop_
_entity_poly.entity_id
_entity_poly.type
_entity_poly.pdbx_seq_one_letter_code
_entity_poly.pdbx_strand_id
1 'polypeptide(L)'
;MRTWLSSIQKHLDNAIKKGDINAVTGEMKADSKITDEAKIARRLVCSYGNIYNCTGRISTVKLVNDAGIINADGFYNYLTAWYNIDNMMYYVSQASFYPLPPSWSFTAHEKVVPPALPPAYSQIPLYLTDLIDTPVIVKMIREIRSVCDRYTELGLPNFPSGVAFIFWEQYLSLRWNLFIAICVISSAVFIVISVVIFNPWAAMMVIIVVISMTIELAGFMGATGVKLNPVSAVTLVAAVGIGVFHLHTFLLQKKKKKNCQRSIFALLANF
;
A
#
# COMPACT_ATOMS: atom_id res chain seq x y z
N MET A 1 10.98 9.16 20.01
CA MET A 1 10.95 10.64 20.04
C MET A 1 10.16 11.23 21.21
N ARG A 2 8.82 11.16 21.28
CA ARG A 2 8.02 11.81 22.35
C ARG A 2 8.52 11.48 23.76
N THR A 3 8.67 10.20 24.07
CA THR A 3 9.13 9.73 25.39
C THR A 3 10.52 10.27 25.74
N TRP A 4 11.42 10.32 24.76
CA TRP A 4 12.76 10.88 24.91
C TRP A 4 12.71 12.38 25.20
N LEU A 5 11.92 13.15 24.44
CA LEU A 5 11.70 14.59 24.66
C LEU A 5 11.12 14.87 26.06
N SER A 6 10.15 14.09 26.49
CA SER A 6 9.59 14.20 27.84
C SER A 6 10.61 13.85 28.94
N SER A 7 11.53 12.92 28.68
CA SER A 7 12.61 12.58 29.61
C SER A 7 13.58 13.75 29.77
N ILE A 8 14.12 14.27 28.67
CA ILE A 8 15.10 15.37 28.70
C ILE A 8 14.47 16.68 29.23
N GLN A 9 13.16 16.91 28.99
CA GLN A 9 12.42 18.03 29.58
C GLN A 9 12.44 17.95 31.12
N LYS A 10 12.28 16.77 31.72
CA LYS A 10 12.35 16.63 33.19
C LYS A 10 13.72 17.01 33.74
N HIS A 11 14.80 16.69 33.03
CA HIS A 11 16.14 17.10 33.42
C HIS A 11 16.31 18.62 33.34
N LEU A 12 15.77 19.26 32.29
CA LEU A 12 15.73 20.71 32.14
C LEU A 12 14.94 21.37 33.27
N ASP A 13 13.72 20.91 33.53
CA ASP A 13 12.85 21.45 34.58
C ASP A 13 13.51 21.34 35.96
N ASN A 14 14.20 20.24 36.24
CA ASN A 14 14.95 20.05 37.48
C ASN A 14 16.15 21.00 37.58
N ALA A 15 16.87 21.26 36.49
CA ALA A 15 17.97 22.22 36.45
C ALA A 15 17.48 23.67 36.64
N ILE A 16 16.33 24.02 36.08
CA ILE A 16 15.67 25.31 36.31
C ILE A 16 15.26 25.44 37.78
N LYS A 17 14.63 24.41 38.37
CA LYS A 17 14.24 24.41 39.80
C LYS A 17 15.41 24.57 40.75
N LYS A 18 16.58 24.02 40.42
CA LYS A 18 17.82 24.18 41.20
C LYS A 18 18.47 25.56 41.03
N GLY A 19 18.06 26.32 40.01
CA GLY A 19 18.69 27.60 39.66
C GLY A 19 20.01 27.44 38.89
N ASP A 20 20.26 26.28 38.29
CA ASP A 20 21.43 26.02 37.45
C ASP A 20 21.30 26.66 36.06
N ILE A 21 20.06 26.82 35.60
CA ILE A 21 19.70 27.45 34.33
C ILE A 21 18.72 28.59 34.62
N ASN A 22 19.04 29.79 34.15
CA ASN A 22 18.15 30.94 34.30
C ASN A 22 16.88 30.73 33.48
N ALA A 23 15.71 30.83 34.13
CA ALA A 23 14.41 30.59 33.50
C ALA A 23 14.06 31.60 32.38
N VAL A 24 14.65 32.80 32.40
CA VAL A 24 14.33 33.89 31.46
C VAL A 24 15.38 33.99 30.35
N THR A 25 16.67 34.07 30.68
CA THR A 25 17.74 34.23 29.69
C THR A 25 18.20 32.89 29.12
N GLY A 26 18.01 31.82 29.89
CA GLY A 26 18.59 30.53 29.58
C GLY A 26 20.06 30.40 29.89
N GLU A 27 20.69 31.36 30.54
CA GLU A 27 22.12 31.25 30.83
C GLU A 27 22.38 30.12 31.84
N MET A 28 23.42 29.33 31.57
CA MET A 28 23.88 28.28 32.45
C MET A 28 24.85 28.88 33.47
N LYS A 29 24.69 28.53 34.74
CA LYS A 29 25.63 28.95 35.78
C LYS A 29 26.97 28.23 35.58
N ALA A 30 28.07 28.99 35.50
CA ALA A 30 29.39 28.47 35.11
C ALA A 30 29.90 27.32 36.01
N ASP A 31 29.54 27.33 37.31
CA ASP A 31 30.02 26.35 38.30
C ASP A 31 29.05 25.18 38.56
N SER A 32 27.90 25.12 37.88
CA SER A 32 26.91 24.06 38.11
C SER A 32 27.19 22.81 37.27
N LYS A 33 27.21 21.64 37.92
CA LYS A 33 27.24 20.32 37.25
C LYS A 33 25.89 20.01 36.60
N ILE A 34 25.61 20.68 35.47
CA ILE A 34 24.42 20.45 34.65
C ILE A 34 24.61 19.17 33.86
N THR A 35 23.62 18.27 33.89
CA THR A 35 23.63 17.03 33.11
C THR A 35 23.56 17.33 31.61
N ASP A 36 24.17 16.50 30.78
CA ASP A 36 24.22 16.76 29.34
C ASP A 36 22.82 16.70 28.70
N GLU A 37 21.90 15.90 29.25
CA GLU A 37 20.48 15.86 28.84
C GLU A 37 19.78 17.20 29.09
N ALA A 38 20.07 17.87 30.21
CA ALA A 38 19.50 19.18 30.51
C ALA A 38 20.06 20.25 29.54
N LYS A 39 21.35 20.17 29.19
CA LYS A 39 21.95 21.06 28.19
C LYS A 39 21.37 20.83 26.79
N ILE A 40 21.15 19.58 26.40
CA ILE A 40 20.49 19.21 25.14
C ILE A 40 19.06 19.75 25.13
N ALA A 41 18.27 19.48 26.16
CA ALA A 41 16.90 19.96 26.26
C ALA A 41 16.83 21.49 26.16
N ARG A 42 17.70 22.21 26.88
CA ARG A 42 17.84 23.66 26.77
C ARG A 42 18.11 24.07 25.33
N ARG A 43 19.12 23.46 24.69
CA ARG A 43 19.50 23.77 23.31
C ARG A 43 18.36 23.54 22.32
N LEU A 44 17.53 22.52 22.55
CA LEU A 44 16.33 22.26 21.75
C LEU A 44 15.26 23.31 21.96
N VAL A 45 14.92 23.66 23.20
CA VAL A 45 13.93 24.71 23.47
C VAL A 45 14.33 26.05 22.84
N CYS A 46 15.63 26.35 22.79
CA CYS A 46 16.15 27.54 22.14
C CYS A 46 16.23 27.46 20.60
N SER A 47 16.20 26.26 20.01
CA SER A 47 16.36 26.07 18.56
C SER A 47 15.01 25.84 17.89
N TYR A 48 14.59 26.76 17.02
CA TYR A 48 13.38 26.63 16.22
C TYR A 48 13.62 27.10 14.79
N GLY A 49 13.39 26.21 13.82
CA GLY A 49 13.77 26.43 12.43
C GLY A 49 15.26 26.71 12.31
N ASN A 50 15.62 27.87 11.76
CA ASN A 50 17.01 28.32 11.61
C ASN A 50 17.45 29.33 12.69
N ILE A 51 16.61 29.59 13.69
CA ILE A 51 16.83 30.62 14.71
C ILE A 51 17.26 29.96 16.02
N TYR A 52 18.26 30.56 16.68
CA TYR A 52 18.67 30.19 18.04
C TYR A 52 18.38 31.36 18.98
N ASN A 53 17.32 31.24 19.78
CA ASN A 53 16.96 32.24 20.78
C ASN A 53 16.40 31.56 22.04
N CYS A 54 17.12 31.70 23.14
CA CYS A 54 16.73 31.17 24.45
C CYS A 54 15.83 32.10 25.25
N THR A 55 15.90 33.42 25.00
CA THR A 55 15.33 34.44 25.86
C THR A 55 13.81 34.36 25.84
N GLY A 56 13.20 34.17 27.01
CA GLY A 56 11.75 34.08 27.19
C GLY A 56 11.12 32.75 26.75
N ARG A 57 11.87 31.83 26.14
CA ARG A 57 11.34 30.51 25.69
C ARG A 57 11.49 29.41 26.74
N ILE A 58 12.53 29.44 27.56
CA ILE A 58 12.88 28.30 28.42
C ILE A 58 11.83 27.99 29.50
N SER A 59 11.16 29.01 30.02
CA SER A 59 10.08 28.83 31.00
C SER A 59 8.69 28.67 30.35
N THR A 60 8.50 29.15 29.13
CA THR A 60 7.19 29.19 28.46
C THR A 60 6.97 28.01 27.53
N VAL A 61 8.01 27.59 26.82
CA VAL A 61 7.95 26.58 25.78
C VAL A 61 8.35 25.23 26.35
N LYS A 62 7.38 24.32 26.43
CA LYS A 62 7.65 22.90 26.70
C LYS A 62 7.94 22.16 25.39
N LEU A 63 8.88 21.22 25.41
CA LEU A 63 9.16 20.32 24.28
C LEU A 63 7.95 19.44 23.94
N VAL A 64 7.25 18.97 24.97
CA VAL A 64 6.02 18.18 24.89
C VAL A 64 4.97 18.84 25.79
N ASN A 65 3.80 19.13 25.24
CA ASN A 65 2.71 19.73 26.01
C ASN A 65 2.05 18.70 26.95
N ASP A 66 1.17 19.17 27.82
CA ASP A 66 0.49 18.31 28.80
C ASP A 66 -0.48 17.31 28.15
N ALA A 67 -0.86 17.53 26.88
CA ALA A 67 -1.63 16.58 26.05
C ALA A 67 -0.75 15.53 25.33
N GLY A 68 0.57 15.56 25.51
CA GLY A 68 1.49 14.62 24.86
C GLY A 68 1.77 14.90 23.38
N ILE A 69 1.49 16.11 22.91
CA ILE A 69 1.81 16.59 21.56
C ILE A 69 3.16 17.30 21.61
N ILE A 70 4.04 16.97 20.66
CA ILE A 70 5.34 17.62 20.50
C ILE A 70 5.12 19.03 19.94
N ASN A 71 5.82 20.02 20.47
CA ASN A 71 5.69 21.38 19.97
C ASN A 71 6.08 21.48 18.48
N ALA A 72 5.19 22.05 17.68
CA ALA A 72 5.34 22.21 16.23
C ALA A 72 6.51 23.16 15.86
N ASP A 73 6.75 24.21 16.66
CA ASP A 73 7.75 25.25 16.37
C ASP A 73 9.15 24.68 16.12
N GLY A 74 9.54 23.70 16.94
CA GLY A 74 10.86 23.07 16.92
C GLY A 74 10.84 21.63 16.42
N PHE A 75 9.71 21.13 15.90
CA PHE A 75 9.54 19.70 15.59
C PHE A 75 10.67 19.13 14.74
N TYR A 76 11.06 19.84 13.67
CA TYR A 76 12.14 19.41 12.77
C TYR A 76 13.53 19.48 13.41
N ASN A 77 13.77 20.44 14.31
CA ASN A 77 15.01 20.52 15.08
C ASN A 77 15.08 19.36 16.08
N TYR A 78 13.97 19.06 16.74
CA TYR A 78 13.85 17.93 17.67
C TYR A 78 14.04 16.60 16.97
N LEU A 79 13.54 16.48 15.73
CA LEU A 79 13.69 15.28 14.91
C LEU A 79 15.17 15.03 14.58
N THR A 80 15.90 16.07 14.15
CA THR A 80 17.35 16.00 13.95
C THR A 80 18.08 15.55 15.21
N ALA A 81 17.76 16.17 16.35
CA ALA A 81 18.43 15.84 17.61
C ALA A 81 18.14 14.43 18.09
N TRP A 82 16.88 13.99 18.02
CA TRP A 82 16.49 12.62 18.37
C TRP A 82 17.17 11.60 17.47
N TYR A 83 17.19 11.83 16.15
CA TYR A 83 17.81 10.95 15.17
C TYR A 83 19.31 10.75 15.44
N ASN A 84 20.03 11.81 15.82
CA ASN A 84 21.48 11.74 16.03
C ASN A 84 21.89 11.31 17.46
N ILE A 85 21.19 11.78 18.51
CA ILE A 85 21.57 11.47 19.90
C ILE A 85 21.04 10.10 20.32
N ASP A 86 19.77 9.81 20.01
CA ASP A 86 19.08 8.59 20.41
C ASP A 86 19.02 7.62 19.22
N ASN A 87 20.19 7.42 18.60
CA ASN A 87 20.33 6.62 17.39
C ASN A 87 19.85 5.17 17.60
N MET A 88 20.09 4.60 18.78
CA MET A 88 19.61 3.27 19.16
C MET A 88 18.09 3.17 19.07
N MET A 89 17.35 4.15 19.62
CA MET A 89 15.89 4.12 19.58
C MET A 89 15.35 4.38 18.17
N TYR A 90 16.06 5.15 17.35
CA TYR A 90 15.76 5.26 15.93
C TYR A 90 15.89 3.89 15.23
N TYR A 91 17.00 3.17 15.43
CA TYR A 91 17.18 1.83 14.86
C TYR A 91 16.12 0.83 15.33
N VAL A 92 15.79 0.83 16.63
CA VAL A 92 14.75 -0.05 17.20
C VAL A 92 13.38 0.26 16.60
N SER A 93 13.09 1.53 16.29
CA SER A 93 11.82 1.91 15.67
C SER A 93 11.63 1.36 14.26
N GLN A 94 12.72 0.97 13.57
CA GLN A 94 12.77 0.62 12.15
C GLN A 94 12.07 1.63 11.23
N ALA A 95 11.91 2.87 11.71
CA ALA A 95 11.46 3.98 10.90
C ALA A 95 12.56 4.30 9.88
N SER A 96 12.14 4.69 8.69
CA SER A 96 13.03 5.11 7.61
C SER A 96 12.58 6.47 7.14
N PHE A 97 13.40 7.51 7.36
CA PHE A 97 13.09 8.85 6.89
C PHE A 97 13.76 9.11 5.55
N TYR A 98 13.00 9.71 4.63
CA TYR A 98 13.57 10.30 3.42
C TYR A 98 13.01 11.71 3.20
N PRO A 99 13.85 12.75 3.03
CA PRO A 99 15.31 12.71 3.19
C PRO A 99 15.72 12.43 4.65
N LEU A 100 16.95 11.97 4.84
CA LEU A 100 17.49 11.74 6.18
C LEU A 100 17.72 13.08 6.89
N PRO A 101 17.48 13.16 8.21
CA PRO A 101 17.86 14.34 8.99
C PRO A 101 19.37 14.61 8.87
N PRO A 102 19.78 15.90 8.89
CA PRO A 102 21.19 16.25 8.83
C PRO A 102 21.97 15.69 10.02
N SER A 103 23.25 15.43 9.84
CA SER A 103 24.11 15.01 10.94
C SER A 103 24.29 16.16 11.93
N TRP A 104 24.18 15.84 13.21
CA TRP A 104 24.37 16.81 14.28
C TRP A 104 24.90 16.11 15.53
N SER A 105 25.87 16.71 16.19
CA SER A 105 26.41 16.22 17.45
C SER A 105 26.36 17.30 18.53
N PHE A 106 26.15 16.87 19.76
CA PHE A 106 26.17 17.78 20.90
C PHE A 106 27.62 18.21 21.19
N THR A 107 27.96 19.43 20.79
CA THR A 107 29.27 20.05 21.03
C THR A 107 29.16 21.20 22.04
N ALA A 108 30.30 21.59 22.64
CA ALA A 108 30.36 22.71 23.58
C ALA A 108 29.95 24.05 22.95
N HIS A 109 30.15 24.22 21.63
CA HIS A 109 29.74 25.43 20.93
C HIS A 109 28.22 25.49 20.78
N GLU A 110 27.61 26.57 21.28
CA GLU A 110 26.18 26.81 21.16
C GLU A 110 25.85 27.23 19.72
N LYS A 111 25.46 26.24 18.91
CA LYS A 111 24.92 26.44 17.57
C LYS A 111 23.49 25.91 17.52
N VAL A 112 22.68 26.50 16.63
CA VAL A 112 21.34 26.03 16.31
C VAL A 112 21.41 24.55 15.90
N VAL A 113 20.46 23.76 16.38
CA VAL A 113 20.27 22.40 15.85
C VAL A 113 19.71 22.55 14.43
N PRO A 114 20.37 22.05 13.38
CA PRO A 114 19.88 22.23 12.02
C PRO A 114 18.52 21.53 11.88
N PRO A 115 17.50 22.21 11.32
CA PRO A 115 16.18 21.61 11.16
C PRO A 115 16.25 20.50 10.11
N ALA A 116 15.57 19.37 10.37
CA ALA A 116 15.33 18.37 9.34
C ALA A 116 14.43 18.94 8.24
N LEU A 117 14.63 18.50 7.01
CA LEU A 117 13.68 18.77 5.95
C LEU A 117 12.37 18.03 6.24
N PRO A 118 11.21 18.53 5.78
CA PRO A 118 9.95 17.81 5.85
C PRO A 118 10.11 16.40 5.26
N PRO A 119 9.82 15.32 6.02
CA PRO A 119 9.98 13.97 5.51
C PRO A 119 8.97 13.72 4.39
N ALA A 120 9.46 13.37 3.21
CA ALA A 120 8.66 12.91 2.09
C ALA A 120 8.22 11.45 2.27
N TYR A 121 8.98 10.67 3.03
CA TYR A 121 8.67 9.27 3.35
C TYR A 121 9.01 8.96 4.80
N SER A 122 8.14 8.20 5.44
CA SER A 122 8.36 7.53 6.72
C SER A 122 7.62 6.20 6.73
N GLN A 123 8.19 5.17 7.36
CA GLN A 123 7.54 3.87 7.49
C GLN A 123 7.34 3.47 8.95
N ILE A 124 6.31 2.65 9.19
CA ILE A 124 5.98 2.07 10.49
C ILE A 124 5.98 0.55 10.33
N PRO A 125 6.87 -0.18 11.02
CA PRO A 125 6.89 -1.63 10.95
C PRO A 125 5.67 -2.21 11.68
N LEU A 126 4.97 -3.14 11.01
CA LEU A 126 3.88 -3.91 11.60
C LEU A 126 4.06 -5.38 11.24
N TYR A 127 3.75 -6.26 12.19
CA TYR A 127 3.77 -7.69 11.97
C TYR A 127 2.34 -8.20 11.82
N LEU A 128 2.15 -9.14 10.90
CA LEU A 128 0.90 -9.83 10.68
C LEU A 128 1.04 -11.26 11.20
N THR A 129 0.01 -11.77 11.88
CA THR A 129 -0.05 -13.13 12.41
C THR A 129 -1.19 -13.90 11.77
N ASP A 130 -1.11 -15.23 11.81
CA ASP A 130 -2.20 -16.14 11.40
C ASP A 130 -2.73 -15.99 9.96
N LEU A 131 -1.85 -15.62 9.03
CA LEU A 131 -2.16 -15.54 7.60
C LEU A 131 -1.96 -16.88 6.89
N ILE A 132 -2.89 -17.81 7.09
CA ILE A 132 -2.83 -19.15 6.48
C ILE A 132 -3.59 -19.20 5.15
N ASP A 133 -4.79 -18.61 5.12
CA ASP A 133 -5.73 -18.76 4.02
C ASP A 133 -5.79 -17.52 3.11
N THR A 134 -5.87 -17.76 1.80
CA THR A 134 -6.08 -16.71 0.78
C THR A 134 -7.25 -15.77 1.08
N PRO A 135 -8.47 -16.23 1.45
CA PRO A 135 -9.56 -15.33 1.82
C PRO A 135 -9.23 -14.44 3.04
N VAL A 136 -8.48 -14.95 4.02
CA VAL A 136 -8.06 -14.17 5.19
C VAL A 136 -7.06 -13.10 4.76
N ILE A 137 -6.09 -13.44 3.91
CA ILE A 137 -5.12 -12.48 3.38
C ILE A 137 -5.82 -11.38 2.56
N VAL A 138 -6.76 -11.75 1.68
CA VAL A 138 -7.51 -10.78 0.86
C VAL A 138 -8.40 -9.88 1.75
N LYS A 139 -9.00 -10.42 2.81
CA LYS A 139 -9.76 -9.64 3.78
C LYS A 139 -8.86 -8.65 4.52
N MET A 140 -7.71 -9.11 5.02
CA MET A 140 -6.72 -8.27 5.68
C MET A 140 -6.24 -7.13 4.77
N ILE A 141 -5.93 -7.41 3.51
CA ILE A 141 -5.52 -6.37 2.56
C ILE A 141 -6.62 -5.32 2.39
N ARG A 142 -7.89 -5.75 2.25
CA ARG A 142 -9.03 -4.84 2.11
C ARG A 142 -9.22 -3.95 3.35
N GLU A 143 -9.10 -4.51 4.54
CA GLU A 143 -9.24 -3.77 5.80
C GLU A 143 -8.09 -2.78 6.01
N ILE A 144 -6.85 -3.17 5.73
CA ILE A 144 -5.71 -2.26 5.86
C ILE A 144 -5.83 -1.12 4.84
N ARG A 145 -6.23 -1.41 3.60
CA ARG A 145 -6.46 -0.36 2.61
C ARG A 145 -7.56 0.61 3.01
N SER A 146 -8.68 0.14 3.53
CA SER A 146 -9.75 1.04 3.96
C SER A 146 -9.30 1.96 5.11
N VAL A 147 -8.45 1.47 6.02
CA VAL A 147 -7.84 2.31 7.05
C VAL A 147 -6.89 3.35 6.44
N CYS A 148 -6.05 2.95 5.48
CA CYS A 148 -5.15 3.86 4.78
C CYS A 148 -5.90 4.95 4.00
N ASP A 149 -6.95 4.58 3.28
CA ASP A 149 -7.79 5.48 2.50
C ASP A 149 -8.44 6.53 3.41
N ARG A 150 -8.98 6.10 4.57
CA ARG A 150 -9.57 7.02 5.57
C ARG A 150 -8.58 8.06 6.07
N TYR A 151 -7.33 7.69 6.36
CA TYR A 151 -6.32 8.66 6.80
C TYR A 151 -5.81 9.54 5.65
N THR A 152 -5.85 9.02 4.42
CA THR A 152 -5.53 9.80 3.23
C THR A 152 -6.57 10.91 3.02
N GLU A 153 -7.86 10.63 3.23
CA GLU A 153 -8.94 11.63 3.21
C GLU A 153 -8.78 12.72 4.28
N LEU A 154 -8.21 12.38 5.44
CA LEU A 154 -7.90 13.33 6.50
C LEU A 154 -6.65 14.19 6.22
N GLY A 155 -6.00 14.01 5.07
CA GLY A 155 -4.82 14.79 4.65
C GLY A 155 -3.48 14.15 5.00
N LEU A 156 -3.46 12.87 5.41
CA LEU A 156 -2.23 12.11 5.63
C LEU A 156 -2.10 10.99 4.59
N PRO A 157 -1.51 11.26 3.41
CA PRO A 157 -1.33 10.25 2.38
C PRO A 157 -0.43 9.12 2.89
N ASN A 158 -0.94 7.90 2.84
CA ASN A 158 -0.25 6.72 3.35
C ASN A 158 -0.64 5.48 2.54
N PHE A 159 0.21 4.45 2.54
CA PHE A 159 -0.04 3.20 1.83
C PHE A 159 0.60 2.03 2.56
N PRO A 160 0.00 0.83 2.50
CA PRO A 160 0.60 -0.36 3.06
C PRO A 160 1.66 -0.92 2.10
N SER A 161 2.72 -1.48 2.68
CA SER A 161 3.79 -2.15 1.93
C SER A 161 4.13 -3.48 2.57
N GLY A 162 4.43 -4.48 1.74
CA GLY A 162 4.81 -5.82 2.19
C GLY A 162 4.52 -6.90 1.15
N VAL A 163 5.09 -8.07 1.37
CA VAL A 163 4.96 -9.24 0.48
C VAL A 163 3.49 -9.61 0.25
N ALA A 164 2.66 -9.54 1.30
CA ALA A 164 1.24 -9.84 1.18
C ALA A 164 0.54 -8.90 0.18
N PHE A 165 0.82 -7.60 0.23
CA PHE A 165 0.24 -6.61 -0.69
C PHE A 165 0.74 -6.83 -2.12
N ILE A 166 2.03 -7.10 -2.31
CA ILE A 166 2.57 -7.30 -3.67
C ILE A 166 1.98 -8.54 -4.36
N PHE A 167 1.84 -9.66 -3.64
CA PHE A 167 1.43 -10.93 -4.26
C PHE A 167 -0.06 -11.23 -4.19
N TRP A 168 -0.75 -10.86 -3.11
CA TRP A 168 -2.17 -11.22 -2.93
C TRP A 168 -3.15 -10.15 -3.39
N GLU A 169 -2.67 -8.93 -3.68
CA GLU A 169 -3.57 -7.85 -4.09
C GLU A 169 -4.33 -8.15 -5.38
N GLN A 170 -3.72 -8.86 -6.33
CA GLN A 170 -4.37 -9.34 -7.55
C GLN A 170 -5.62 -10.20 -7.30
N TYR A 171 -5.73 -10.84 -6.13
CA TYR A 171 -6.90 -11.66 -5.79
C TYR A 171 -8.12 -10.81 -5.39
N LEU A 172 -7.97 -9.51 -5.08
CA LEU A 172 -9.09 -8.64 -4.74
C LEU A 172 -10.07 -8.49 -5.91
N SER A 173 -9.55 -8.31 -7.13
CA SER A 173 -10.34 -8.05 -8.33
C SER A 173 -10.43 -9.26 -9.27
N LEU A 174 -9.81 -10.40 -8.92
CA LEU A 174 -9.71 -11.58 -9.78
C LEU A 174 -11.06 -12.07 -10.32
N ARG A 175 -12.07 -12.22 -9.45
CA ARG A 175 -13.39 -12.71 -9.86
C ARG A 175 -14.09 -11.77 -10.82
N TRP A 176 -14.01 -10.47 -10.55
CA TRP A 176 -14.63 -9.44 -11.37
C TRP A 176 -13.93 -9.31 -12.73
N ASN A 177 -12.60 -9.32 -12.73
CA ASN A 177 -11.81 -9.27 -13.95
C ASN A 177 -12.03 -10.51 -14.82
N LEU A 178 -12.13 -11.70 -14.22
CA LEU A 178 -12.45 -12.94 -14.95
C LEU A 178 -13.84 -12.85 -15.60
N PHE A 179 -14.84 -12.37 -14.87
CA PHE A 179 -16.20 -12.20 -15.41
C PHE A 179 -16.20 -11.24 -16.61
N ILE A 180 -15.57 -10.07 -16.48
CA ILE A 180 -15.44 -9.11 -17.57
C ILE A 180 -14.70 -9.74 -18.76
N ALA A 181 -13.59 -10.45 -18.52
CA ALA A 181 -12.82 -11.09 -19.57
C ALA A 181 -13.65 -12.11 -20.37
N ILE A 182 -14.45 -12.93 -19.69
CA ILE A 182 -15.38 -13.90 -20.33
C ILE A 182 -16.43 -13.14 -21.15
N CYS A 183 -17.05 -12.09 -20.60
CA CYS A 183 -18.04 -11.31 -21.34
C CYS A 183 -17.45 -10.67 -22.61
N VAL A 184 -16.25 -10.07 -22.49
CA VAL A 184 -15.57 -9.42 -23.62
C VAL A 184 -15.22 -10.45 -24.69
N ILE A 185 -14.59 -11.57 -24.34
CA ILE A 185 -14.21 -12.58 -25.35
C ILE A 185 -15.44 -13.23 -25.99
N SER A 186 -16.50 -13.52 -25.22
CA SER A 186 -17.75 -14.05 -25.77
C SER A 186 -18.41 -13.06 -26.73
N SER A 187 -18.40 -11.76 -26.42
CA SER A 187 -18.94 -10.73 -27.32
C SER A 187 -18.13 -10.58 -28.61
N ALA A 188 -16.79 -10.63 -28.52
CA ALA A 188 -15.90 -10.56 -29.68
C ALA A 188 -16.11 -11.77 -30.60
N VAL A 189 -16.18 -12.98 -30.03
CA VAL A 189 -16.47 -14.20 -30.77
C VAL A 189 -17.84 -14.14 -31.44
N PHE A 190 -18.87 -13.64 -30.74
CA PHE A 190 -20.21 -13.50 -31.31
C PHE A 190 -20.20 -12.65 -32.58
N ILE A 191 -19.54 -11.48 -32.52
CA ILE A 191 -19.43 -10.56 -33.65
C ILE A 191 -18.72 -11.23 -34.83
N VAL A 192 -17.55 -11.84 -34.58
CA VAL A 192 -16.76 -12.49 -35.64
C VAL A 192 -17.54 -13.63 -36.30
N ILE A 193 -18.17 -14.51 -35.52
CA ILE A 193 -18.96 -15.63 -36.06
C ILE A 193 -20.19 -15.13 -36.80
N SER A 194 -20.86 -14.10 -36.28
CA SER A 194 -22.04 -13.51 -36.93
C SER A 194 -21.70 -12.94 -38.31
N VAL A 195 -20.56 -12.26 -38.44
CA VAL A 195 -20.07 -11.73 -39.72
C VAL A 195 -19.69 -12.87 -40.68
N VAL A 196 -18.96 -13.89 -40.22
CA VAL A 196 -18.50 -15.00 -41.07
C VAL A 196 -19.65 -15.88 -41.57
N ILE A 197 -20.62 -16.18 -40.70
CA ILE A 197 -21.76 -17.06 -41.05
C ILE A 197 -22.88 -16.28 -41.77
N PHE A 198 -22.90 -14.94 -41.67
CA PHE A 198 -24.02 -14.08 -42.09
C PHE A 198 -25.37 -14.54 -41.49
N ASN A 199 -25.35 -15.09 -40.28
CA ASN A 199 -26.55 -15.50 -39.55
C ASN A 199 -26.37 -15.31 -38.03
N PRO A 200 -26.91 -14.22 -37.46
CA PRO A 200 -26.73 -13.91 -36.04
C PRO A 200 -27.44 -14.92 -35.11
N TRP A 201 -28.52 -15.55 -35.57
CA TRP A 201 -29.23 -16.57 -34.79
C TRP A 201 -28.38 -17.83 -34.61
N ALA A 202 -27.69 -18.27 -35.66
CA ALA A 202 -26.76 -19.39 -35.57
C ALA A 202 -25.57 -19.05 -34.67
N ALA A 203 -25.04 -17.83 -34.76
CA ALA A 203 -23.95 -17.37 -33.90
C ALA A 203 -24.35 -17.35 -32.42
N MET A 204 -25.56 -16.88 -32.08
CA MET A 204 -26.08 -16.90 -30.71
C MET A 204 -26.11 -18.32 -30.12
N MET A 205 -26.57 -19.31 -30.90
CA MET A 205 -26.60 -20.70 -30.44
C MET A 205 -25.21 -21.26 -30.14
N VAL A 206 -24.22 -20.92 -30.96
CA VAL A 206 -22.82 -21.33 -30.70
C VAL A 206 -22.32 -20.71 -29.40
N ILE A 207 -22.58 -19.42 -29.17
CA ILE A 207 -22.15 -18.72 -27.96
C ILE A 207 -22.78 -19.32 -26.71
N ILE A 208 -24.07 -19.68 -26.74
CA ILE A 208 -24.74 -20.35 -25.60
C ILE A 208 -24.03 -21.66 -25.25
N VAL A 209 -23.68 -22.47 -26.24
CA VAL A 209 -22.95 -23.74 -26.02
C VAL A 209 -21.56 -23.48 -25.44
N VAL A 210 -20.82 -22.51 -25.98
CA VAL A 210 -19.48 -22.16 -25.46
C VAL A 210 -19.56 -21.68 -24.01
N ILE A 211 -20.54 -20.83 -23.68
CA ILE A 211 -20.74 -20.36 -22.31
C ILE A 211 -21.09 -21.54 -21.38
N SER A 212 -21.96 -22.45 -21.80
CA SER A 212 -22.26 -23.68 -21.02
C SER A 212 -20.99 -24.48 -20.73
N MET A 213 -20.15 -24.73 -21.74
CA MET A 213 -18.88 -25.45 -21.58
C MET A 213 -17.94 -24.74 -20.60
N THR A 214 -17.90 -23.41 -20.61
CA THR A 214 -17.07 -22.65 -19.67
C THR A 214 -17.57 -22.73 -18.23
N ILE A 215 -18.90 -22.73 -18.04
CA ILE A 215 -19.53 -22.92 -16.72
C ILE A 215 -19.29 -24.34 -16.22
N GLU A 216 -19.39 -25.34 -17.09
CA GLU A 216 -19.08 -26.75 -16.76
C GLU A 216 -17.62 -26.91 -16.34
N LEU A 217 -16.67 -26.31 -17.06
CA LEU A 217 -15.25 -26.36 -16.72
C LEU A 217 -14.95 -25.63 -15.40
N ALA A 218 -15.55 -24.45 -15.18
CA ALA A 218 -15.46 -23.74 -13.91
C ALA A 218 -16.08 -24.54 -12.75
N GLY A 219 -17.22 -25.19 -12.98
CA GLY A 219 -17.89 -26.06 -12.01
C GLY A 219 -17.05 -27.29 -11.68
N PHE A 220 -16.43 -27.91 -12.68
CA PHE A 220 -15.51 -29.04 -12.48
C PHE A 220 -14.26 -28.64 -11.69
N MET A 221 -13.69 -27.45 -11.95
CA MET A 221 -12.62 -26.91 -11.12
C MET A 221 -13.05 -26.75 -9.65
N GLY A 222 -14.27 -26.26 -9.42
CA GLY A 222 -14.85 -26.17 -8.08
C GLY A 222 -15.02 -27.54 -7.41
N ALA A 223 -15.54 -28.53 -8.13
CA ALA A 223 -15.78 -29.88 -7.62
C ALA A 223 -14.48 -30.65 -7.31
N THR A 224 -13.43 -30.43 -8.09
CA THR A 224 -12.10 -31.06 -7.90
C THR A 224 -11.23 -30.34 -6.87
N GLY A 225 -11.71 -29.22 -6.31
CA GLY A 225 -10.96 -28.43 -5.33
C GLY A 225 -9.81 -27.61 -5.94
N VAL A 226 -9.79 -27.41 -7.26
CA VAL A 226 -8.79 -26.56 -7.92
C VAL A 226 -9.08 -25.10 -7.58
N LYS A 227 -8.17 -24.47 -6.83
CA LYS A 227 -8.32 -23.08 -6.39
C LYS A 227 -8.21 -22.11 -7.57
N LEU A 228 -9.09 -21.11 -7.59
CA LEU A 228 -9.04 -20.04 -8.58
C LEU A 228 -7.83 -19.13 -8.32
N ASN A 229 -6.90 -19.13 -9.25
CA ASN A 229 -5.72 -18.28 -9.29
C ASN A 229 -5.63 -17.59 -10.67
N PRO A 230 -4.76 -16.57 -10.84
CA PRO A 230 -4.63 -15.89 -12.14
C PRO A 230 -4.31 -16.83 -13.30
N VAL A 231 -3.52 -17.88 -13.05
CA VAL A 231 -3.14 -18.87 -14.08
C VAL A 231 -4.36 -19.66 -14.56
N SER A 232 -5.15 -20.20 -13.63
CA SER A 232 -6.37 -20.96 -13.94
C SER A 232 -7.49 -20.08 -14.51
N ALA A 233 -7.55 -18.81 -14.14
CA ALA A 233 -8.42 -17.83 -14.78
C ALA A 233 -8.06 -17.69 -16.27
N VAL A 234 -6.78 -17.58 -16.61
CA VAL A 234 -6.31 -17.52 -18.01
C VAL A 234 -6.61 -18.84 -18.74
N THR A 235 -6.44 -20.01 -18.12
CA THR A 235 -6.80 -21.27 -18.79
C THR A 235 -8.29 -21.39 -19.07
N LEU A 236 -9.14 -20.82 -18.21
CA LEU A 236 -10.59 -20.78 -18.44
C LEU A 236 -10.95 -19.92 -19.66
N VAL A 237 -10.30 -18.75 -19.80
CA VAL A 237 -10.45 -17.89 -20.98
C VAL A 237 -9.91 -18.59 -22.24
N ALA A 238 -8.77 -19.28 -22.15
CA ALA A 238 -8.22 -20.05 -23.27
C ALA A 238 -9.16 -21.20 -23.69
N ALA A 239 -9.84 -21.85 -22.74
CA ALA A 239 -10.82 -22.90 -23.02
C ALA A 239 -11.99 -22.38 -23.88
N VAL A 240 -12.42 -21.12 -23.69
CA VAL A 240 -13.43 -20.46 -24.54
C VAL A 240 -12.95 -20.46 -26.00
N GLY A 241 -11.72 -20.02 -26.25
CA GLY A 241 -11.15 -19.92 -27.59
C GLY A 241 -11.03 -21.29 -28.28
N ILE A 242 -10.58 -22.30 -27.53
CA ILE A 242 -10.50 -23.67 -28.04
C ILE A 242 -11.89 -24.22 -28.34
N GLY A 243 -12.89 -23.99 -27.48
CA GLY A 243 -14.26 -24.45 -27.69
C GLY A 243 -14.90 -23.90 -28.96
N VAL A 244 -14.66 -22.62 -29.25
CA VAL A 244 -15.13 -21.96 -30.48
C VAL A 244 -14.55 -22.61 -31.73
N PHE A 245 -13.25 -22.90 -31.74
CA PHE A 245 -12.59 -23.53 -32.89
C PHE A 245 -13.22 -24.89 -33.23
N HIS A 246 -13.50 -25.70 -32.21
CA HIS A 246 -14.15 -27.02 -32.38
C HIS A 246 -15.59 -26.89 -32.89
N LEU A 247 -16.37 -25.94 -32.37
CA LEU A 247 -17.77 -25.74 -32.79
C LEU A 247 -17.85 -25.19 -34.22
N HIS A 248 -17.01 -24.23 -34.58
CA HIS A 248 -16.97 -23.68 -35.94
C HIS A 248 -16.58 -24.75 -36.97
N THR A 249 -15.52 -25.53 -36.70
CA THR A 249 -15.10 -26.62 -37.59
C THR A 249 -16.18 -27.69 -37.70
N PHE A 250 -16.86 -28.04 -36.62
CA PHE A 250 -18.00 -28.96 -36.65
C PHE A 250 -19.17 -28.46 -37.51
N LEU A 251 -19.52 -27.17 -37.41
CA LEU A 251 -20.58 -26.57 -38.24
C LEU A 251 -20.21 -26.56 -39.73
N LEU A 252 -18.96 -26.25 -40.07
CA LEU A 252 -18.47 -26.32 -41.44
C LEU A 252 -18.51 -27.75 -41.98
N GLN A 253 -18.11 -28.75 -41.19
CA GLN A 253 -18.19 -30.16 -41.57
C GLN A 253 -19.64 -30.59 -41.82
N LYS A 254 -20.60 -30.19 -40.95
CA LYS A 254 -22.03 -30.46 -41.19
C LYS A 254 -22.56 -29.78 -42.44
N LYS A 255 -22.18 -28.53 -42.72
CA LYS A 255 -22.58 -27.81 -43.95
C LYS A 255 -22.04 -28.50 -45.20
N LYS A 256 -20.77 -28.93 -45.17
CA LYS A 256 -20.12 -29.67 -46.27
C LYS A 256 -20.80 -31.02 -46.51
N LYS A 257 -21.13 -31.76 -45.44
CA LYS A 257 -21.85 -33.05 -45.53
C LYS A 257 -23.26 -32.89 -46.10
N LYS A 258 -24.01 -31.86 -45.67
CA LYS A 258 -25.35 -31.54 -46.23
C LYS A 258 -25.29 -31.17 -47.72
N ASN A 259 -24.31 -30.35 -48.12
CA ASN A 259 -24.15 -29.99 -49.53
C ASN A 259 -23.80 -31.21 -50.39
N CYS A 260 -22.90 -32.08 -49.90
CA CYS A 260 -22.56 -33.33 -50.59
C CYS A 260 -23.79 -34.25 -50.76
N GLN A 261 -24.60 -34.43 -49.70
CA GLN A 261 -25.83 -35.21 -49.78
C GLN A 261 -26.82 -34.64 -50.81
N ARG A 262 -26.99 -33.31 -50.85
CA ARG A 262 -27.85 -32.65 -51.85
C ARG A 262 -27.35 -32.86 -53.26
N SER A 263 -26.04 -32.78 -53.49
CA SER A 263 -25.44 -33.04 -54.80
C SER A 263 -25.66 -34.48 -55.26
N ILE A 264 -25.52 -35.47 -54.35
CA ILE A 264 -25.80 -36.88 -54.66
C ILE A 264 -27.28 -37.10 -54.98
N PHE A 265 -28.18 -36.54 -54.18
CA PHE A 265 -29.63 -36.66 -54.44
C PHE A 265 -30.04 -36.00 -55.76
N ALA A 266 -29.43 -34.86 -56.11
CA ALA A 266 -29.69 -34.19 -57.39
C ALA A 266 -29.16 -34.99 -58.59
N LEU A 267 -28.04 -35.71 -58.43
CA LEU A 267 -27.52 -36.62 -59.45
C LEU A 267 -28.42 -37.85 -59.63
N LEU A 268 -28.93 -38.42 -58.53
CA LEU A 268 -29.83 -39.57 -58.58
C LEU A 268 -31.22 -39.25 -59.14
N ALA A 269 -31.68 -38.00 -59.03
CA ALA A 269 -32.98 -37.59 -59.58
C ALA A 269 -32.99 -37.34 -61.09
N ASN A 270 -31.81 -37.33 -61.74
CA ASN A 270 -31.66 -37.15 -63.20
C ASN A 270 -31.44 -38.48 -63.95
N PHE A 271 -31.59 -39.62 -63.28
CA PHE A 271 -31.61 -40.97 -63.84
C PHE A 271 -32.97 -41.62 -63.57
#